data_AF-A0A959GKY6-F1
#
_entry.id   AF-A0A959GKY6-F1
#
_cell.length_a   1.000
_cell.length_b   1.000
_cell.length_c   1.000
_cell.angle_alpha   90.00
_cell.angle_beta   90.00
_cell.angle_gamma   90.00
#
_symmetry.space_group_name_H-M   'P 1'
#
loop_
_entity.id
_entity.type
_entity.pdbx_description
1 polymer ?
#
loop_
_entity_poly.entity_id
_entity_poly.type
_entity_poly.pdbx_seq_one_letter_code
_entity_poly.pdbx_strand_id
1 'polypeptide(L)'
;MLAEQIGARTAPVGPAWRYMQAHHPEVELFNPDAIHPSMEGSYLAACCLYATIFNNDPNQLSYDYVLPPEVAALLRKVASVVAWEGKK
;
A
#
# COMPACT_ATOMS: atom_id res chain seq x y z
N MET A 1 7.20 -0.12 -19.82
CA MET A 1 6.55 1.13 -19.31
C MET A 1 7.59 2.25 -19.22
N LEU A 2 7.21 3.54 -19.10
CA LEU A 2 8.19 4.66 -19.03
C LEU A 2 9.28 4.44 -17.96
N ALA A 3 8.89 3.99 -16.75
CA ALA A 3 9.84 3.73 -15.67
C ALA A 3 10.93 2.71 -16.05
N GLU A 4 10.56 1.64 -16.74
CA GLU A 4 11.49 0.61 -17.23
C GLU A 4 12.45 1.17 -18.29
N GLN A 5 11.97 2.03 -19.19
CA GLN A 5 12.81 2.65 -20.23
C GLN A 5 13.90 3.56 -19.66
N ILE A 6 13.68 4.11 -18.47
CA ILE A 6 14.64 5.00 -17.79
C ILE A 6 15.35 4.34 -16.60
N GLY A 7 15.14 3.03 -16.38
CA GLY A 7 15.74 2.31 -15.25
C GLY A 7 15.20 2.72 -13.87
N ALA A 8 14.00 3.29 -13.80
CA ALA A 8 13.33 3.68 -12.57
C ALA A 8 12.45 2.55 -12.00
N ARG A 9 12.29 2.55 -10.67
CA ARG A 9 11.36 1.67 -9.96
C ARG A 9 9.95 2.29 -9.90
N THR A 10 8.92 1.45 -9.92
CA THR A 10 7.53 1.87 -9.68
C THR A 10 7.01 1.30 -8.38
N ALA A 11 6.34 2.13 -7.58
CA ALA A 11 5.62 1.68 -6.40
C ALA A 11 4.17 1.33 -6.81
N PRO A 12 3.69 0.10 -6.57
CA PRO A 12 2.38 -0.34 -7.08
C PRO A 12 1.22 0.08 -6.17
N VAL A 13 1.12 1.37 -5.84
CA VAL A 13 0.04 1.94 -5.01
C VAL A 13 -1.34 1.71 -5.66
N GLY A 14 -1.47 2.02 -6.95
CA GLY A 14 -2.73 1.84 -7.69
C GLY A 14 -3.23 0.39 -7.71
N PRO A 15 -2.38 -0.61 -8.05
CA PRO A 15 -2.74 -2.02 -7.92
C PRO A 15 -3.15 -2.43 -6.50
N ALA A 16 -2.45 -1.98 -5.45
CA ALA A 16 -2.82 -2.30 -4.07
C ALA A 16 -4.17 -1.70 -3.68
N TRP A 17 -4.44 -0.47 -4.09
CA TRP A 17 -5.73 0.19 -3.91
C TRP A 17 -6.87 -0.55 -4.60
N ARG A 18 -6.68 -0.97 -5.86
CA ARG A 18 -7.69 -1.75 -6.60
C ARG A 18 -7.97 -3.08 -5.92
N TYR A 19 -6.93 -3.76 -5.40
CA TYR A 19 -7.10 -4.99 -4.64
C TYR A 19 -7.95 -4.76 -3.39
N MET A 20 -7.62 -3.73 -2.60
CA MET A 20 -8.41 -3.39 -1.40
C MET A 20 -9.86 -3.07 -1.73
N GLN A 21 -10.13 -2.24 -2.74
CA GLN A 21 -11.51 -1.92 -3.13
C GLN A 21 -12.29 -3.16 -3.60
N ALA A 22 -11.62 -4.11 -4.26
CA ALA A 22 -12.27 -5.32 -4.78
C ALA A 22 -12.53 -6.39 -3.70
N HIS A 23 -11.65 -6.50 -2.70
CA HIS A 23 -11.67 -7.61 -1.74
C HIS A 23 -12.03 -7.19 -0.30
N HIS A 24 -11.89 -5.90 0.01
CA HIS A 24 -12.09 -5.30 1.32
C HIS A 24 -12.84 -3.96 1.21
N PRO A 25 -14.04 -3.92 0.57
CA PRO A 25 -14.80 -2.69 0.37
C PRO A 25 -15.26 -2.04 1.70
N GLU A 26 -15.20 -2.76 2.82
CA GLU A 26 -15.44 -2.24 4.16
C GLU A 26 -14.36 -1.24 4.63
N VAL A 27 -13.17 -1.26 4.01
CA VAL A 27 -12.09 -0.32 4.31
C VAL A 27 -12.15 0.83 3.32
N GLU A 28 -12.68 1.97 3.76
CA GLU A 28 -12.79 3.17 2.92
C GLU A 28 -11.40 3.78 2.68
N LEU A 29 -10.98 3.84 1.40
CA LEU A 29 -9.67 4.36 0.99
C LEU A 29 -9.71 5.82 0.58
N PHE A 30 -10.89 6.38 0.35
CA PHE A 30 -11.09 7.78 0.03
C PHE A 30 -11.54 8.58 1.24
N ASN A 31 -11.03 9.80 1.34
CA ASN A 31 -11.60 10.82 2.20
C ASN A 31 -13.06 11.09 1.74
N PRO A 32 -13.95 11.55 2.63
CA PRO A 32 -15.31 11.98 2.25
C PRO A 32 -15.42 12.91 1.03
N ASP A 33 -14.34 13.61 0.65
CA ASP A 33 -14.30 14.41 -0.59
C ASP A 33 -14.18 13.59 -1.89
N ALA A 34 -14.05 12.26 -1.79
CA ALA A 34 -13.93 11.29 -2.88
C ALA A 34 -12.73 11.49 -3.83
N ILE A 35 -11.75 12.32 -3.44
CA ILE A 35 -10.59 12.66 -4.27
C ILE A 35 -9.30 12.34 -3.52
N HIS A 36 -9.22 12.73 -2.26
CA HIS A 36 -8.04 12.51 -1.44
C HIS A 36 -8.08 11.12 -0.80
N PRO A 37 -6.91 10.53 -0.48
CA PRO A 37 -6.86 9.32 0.30
C PRO A 37 -7.38 9.56 1.73
N SER A 38 -8.08 8.55 2.28
CA SER A 38 -8.35 8.44 3.71
C SER A 38 -7.06 8.16 4.48
N MET A 39 -7.17 7.97 5.80
CA MET A 39 -6.04 7.56 6.63
C MET A 39 -5.57 6.15 6.23
N GLU A 40 -6.49 5.25 5.92
CA GLU A 40 -6.28 3.89 5.43
C GLU A 40 -5.64 3.91 4.03
N GLY A 41 -6.19 4.72 3.11
CA GLY A 41 -5.63 4.89 1.77
C GLY A 41 -4.21 5.44 1.79
N SER A 42 -3.96 6.44 2.66
CA SER A 42 -2.64 7.03 2.85
C SER A 42 -1.65 6.04 3.43
N TYR A 43 -2.07 5.25 4.43
CA TYR A 43 -1.24 4.24 5.06
C TYR A 43 -0.86 3.10 4.10
N LEU A 44 -1.81 2.64 3.27
CA LEU A 44 -1.55 1.65 2.22
C LEU A 44 -0.53 2.16 1.19
N ALA A 45 -0.68 3.41 0.76
CA ALA A 45 0.26 4.05 -0.14
C ALA A 45 1.66 4.13 0.48
N ALA A 46 1.74 4.53 1.77
CA ALA A 46 3.00 4.57 2.51
C ALA A 46 3.67 3.18 2.61
N CYS A 47 2.91 2.11 2.86
CA CYS A 47 3.44 0.75 2.91
C CYS A 47 4.02 0.32 1.55
N CYS A 48 3.33 0.63 0.44
CA CYS A 48 3.84 0.34 -0.91
C CYS A 48 5.13 1.13 -1.23
N LEU A 49 5.18 2.40 -0.83
CA LEU A 49 6.37 3.24 -0.99
C LEU A 49 7.53 2.72 -0.15
N TYR A 50 7.30 2.36 1.12
CA TYR A 50 8.29 1.76 2.00
C TYR A 50 8.91 0.51 1.36
N ALA A 51 8.06 -0.44 0.95
CA ALA A 51 8.49 -1.68 0.32
C ALA A 51 9.33 -1.42 -0.93
N THR A 52 8.94 -0.41 -1.73
CA THR A 52 9.64 -0.07 -2.98
C THR A 52 10.97 0.64 -2.74
N ILE A 53 11.03 1.59 -1.79
CA ILE A 53 12.23 2.38 -1.51
C ILE A 53 13.29 1.53 -0.83
N PHE A 54 12.90 0.88 0.27
CA PHE A 54 13.81 0.13 1.15
C PHE A 54 14.03 -1.30 0.71
N ASN A 55 13.23 -1.80 -0.24
CA ASN A 55 13.26 -3.20 -0.64
C ASN A 55 13.19 -4.11 0.59
N ASN A 56 12.14 -3.93 1.39
CA ASN A 56 11.87 -4.72 2.58
C ASN A 56 10.37 -5.03 2.71
N ASP A 57 10.04 -6.08 3.47
CA ASP A 57 8.65 -6.47 3.72
C ASP A 57 7.95 -5.44 4.62
N PRO A 58 6.87 -4.75 4.15
CA PRO A 58 6.14 -3.80 4.98
C PRO A 58 5.46 -4.46 6.19
N ASN A 59 5.28 -5.79 6.22
CA ASN A 59 4.77 -6.50 7.40
C ASN A 59 5.66 -6.35 8.64
N GLN A 60 6.93 -5.97 8.47
CA GLN A 60 7.87 -5.75 9.58
C GLN A 60 7.68 -4.38 10.26
N LEU A 61 6.85 -3.50 9.73
CA LEU A 61 6.56 -2.20 10.34
C LEU A 61 5.78 -2.39 11.65
N SER A 62 6.23 -1.73 12.72
CA SER A 62 5.57 -1.73 14.03
C SER A 62 4.66 -0.52 14.26
N TYR A 63 4.61 0.43 13.32
CA TYR A 63 3.83 1.64 13.42
C TYR A 63 2.51 1.52 12.66
N ASP A 64 1.39 1.59 13.37
CA ASP A 64 0.03 1.43 12.83
C ASP A 64 -0.65 2.76 12.44
N TYR A 65 0.10 3.88 12.51
CA TYR A 65 -0.48 5.21 12.39
C TYR A 65 -1.54 5.46 13.48
N VAL A 66 -2.75 5.89 13.11
CA VAL A 66 -3.92 6.02 14.00
C VAL A 66 -4.95 4.93 13.75
N LEU A 67 -4.61 3.92 12.95
CA LEU A 67 -5.53 2.89 12.51
C LEU A 67 -5.68 1.80 13.58
N PRO A 68 -6.83 1.10 13.59
CA PRO A 68 -6.96 -0.15 14.34
C PRO A 68 -5.87 -1.16 13.90
N PRO A 69 -5.24 -1.89 14.84
CA PRO A 69 -4.14 -2.81 14.52
C PRO A 69 -4.47 -3.84 13.44
N GLU A 70 -5.71 -4.33 13.42
CA GLU A 70 -6.19 -5.30 12.43
C GLU A 70 -6.25 -4.69 11.02
N VAL A 71 -6.68 -3.43 10.89
CA VAL A 71 -6.72 -2.72 9.61
C VAL A 71 -5.29 -2.43 9.14
N ALA A 72 -4.43 -1.95 10.03
CA ALA A 72 -3.03 -1.68 9.70
C ALA A 72 -2.29 -2.95 9.24
N ALA A 73 -2.52 -4.09 9.92
CA ALA A 73 -1.95 -5.38 9.54
C ALA A 73 -2.48 -5.87 8.18
N LEU A 74 -3.77 -5.71 7.90
CA LEU A 74 -4.34 -6.02 6.59
C LEU A 74 -3.70 -5.18 5.47
N LEU A 75 -3.59 -3.86 5.67
CA LEU A 75 -3.00 -2.95 4.68
C LEU A 75 -1.52 -3.27 4.42
N ARG A 76 -0.73 -3.57 5.46
CA ARG A 76 0.66 -4.05 5.32
C ARG A 76 0.73 -5.34 4.52
N LYS A 77 -0.16 -6.29 4.81
CA LYS A 77 -0.21 -7.58 4.11
C LYS A 77 -0.49 -7.39 2.62
N VAL A 78 -1.49 -6.58 2.26
CA VAL A 78 -1.80 -6.29 0.85
C VAL A 78 -0.65 -5.57 0.17
N ALA A 79 -0.03 -4.57 0.82
CA ALA A 79 1.16 -3.92 0.29
C ALA A 79 2.32 -4.92 0.11
N SER A 80 2.49 -5.89 1.00
CA SER A 80 3.52 -6.93 0.88
C SER A 80 3.30 -7.82 -0.34
N VAL A 81 2.08 -8.35 -0.51
CA VAL A 81 1.72 -9.18 -1.68
C VAL A 81 1.93 -8.43 -2.99
N VAL A 82 1.54 -7.15 -3.04
CA VAL A 82 1.54 -6.38 -4.29
C VAL A 82 2.88 -5.70 -4.60
N ALA A 83 3.57 -5.19 -3.58
CA ALA A 83 4.78 -4.39 -3.75
C ALA A 83 6.09 -5.13 -3.46
N TRP A 84 6.02 -6.22 -2.68
CA TRP A 84 7.19 -6.91 -2.16
C TRP A 84 7.39 -8.33 -2.70
N GLU A 85 6.33 -9.16 -2.74
CA GLU A 85 6.44 -10.64 -2.85
C GLU A 85 7.62 -11.14 -3.68
N GLY A 86 8.68 -11.54 -2.95
CA GLY A 86 9.77 -12.36 -3.48
C GLY A 86 10.71 -11.69 -4.46
N LYS A 87 10.88 -10.36 -4.45
CA LYS A 87 11.95 -9.66 -5.18
C LYS A 87 13.34 -10.12 -4.68
N LYS A 88 13.75 -11.30 -5.12
CA LYS A 88 15.14 -11.76 -5.23
C LYS A 88 15.79 -11.10 -6.43
#